data_AF-A0A7J7Q449-F1
#
_entry.id   AF-A0A7J7Q449-F1
#
_cell.length_a   1.000
_cell.length_b   1.000
_cell.length_c   1.000
_cell.angle_alpha   90.00
_cell.angle_beta   90.00
_cell.angle_gamma   90.00
#
_symmetry.space_group_name_H-M   'P 1'
#
loop_
_entity.id
_entity.type
_entity.pdbx_description
1 polymer ?
#
loop_
_entity_poly.entity_id
_entity_poly.type
_entity_poly.pdbx_seq_one_letter_code
_entity_poly.pdbx_strand_id
1 'polypeptide(L)'
;MAFALQTRGLTARVASKAPRCNVKAAAASRPMWRPGSAPPAHLNGELPGDFGFDPLGLGANPESLKWFAESERVHARWAMLAVAGILVQEVVKPDVFWYDAPTKVDLPFNIVGLLAFEFFAMHFVELKRWQDFRNPGSVDTDPLFPNNKLAAHEVGYPGFAPFVPGSMEEMKVKEIKNGRLAMLAFIGFTMAAQVTGKGPLAALSEHLADPMGTTIFSKAAVIPGQVVQPECKIPLYTEFQGSKIFTPCLFQGLWP
;
A
#
# COMPACT_ATOMS: atom_id res chain seq x y z
N MET A 1 47.42 67.14 -59.12
CA MET A 1 47.71 65.99 -58.22
C MET A 1 46.82 66.10 -57.00
N ALA A 2 45.74 65.31 -56.92
CA ALA A 2 45.04 64.98 -55.68
C ALA A 2 44.09 63.80 -55.97
N PHE A 3 44.40 62.66 -55.41
CA PHE A 3 43.66 61.39 -55.45
C PHE A 3 42.82 61.32 -54.16
N ALA A 4 41.52 60.99 -54.22
CA ALA A 4 40.75 60.48 -53.07
C ALA A 4 39.40 59.91 -53.58
N LEU A 5 39.29 58.58 -53.70
CA LEU A 5 38.77 57.63 -52.70
C LEU A 5 37.25 57.43 -52.82
N GLN A 6 36.89 56.40 -53.59
CA GLN A 6 35.52 55.92 -53.79
C GLN A 6 35.18 54.93 -52.67
N THR A 7 34.26 55.31 -51.78
CA THR A 7 33.85 54.49 -50.64
C THR A 7 32.82 53.44 -51.10
N ARG A 8 33.22 52.16 -51.09
CA ARG A 8 32.31 51.03 -51.24
C ARG A 8 31.52 50.85 -49.93
N GLY A 9 30.22 51.11 -49.97
CA GLY A 9 29.31 50.79 -48.87
C GLY A 9 29.14 49.27 -48.70
N LEU A 10 29.48 48.76 -47.52
CA LEU A 10 29.17 47.39 -47.09
C LEU A 10 27.78 47.38 -46.45
N THR A 11 26.78 46.87 -47.16
CA THR A 11 25.47 46.56 -46.58
C THR A 11 25.54 45.22 -45.83
N ALA A 12 25.40 45.25 -44.51
CA ALA A 12 25.32 44.05 -43.67
C ALA A 12 23.99 43.31 -43.93
N ARG A 13 24.06 42.02 -44.25
CA ARG A 13 22.87 41.14 -44.28
C ARG A 13 22.51 40.76 -42.84
N VAL A 14 21.30 41.12 -42.41
CA VAL A 14 20.72 40.64 -41.15
C VAL A 14 20.29 39.19 -41.35
N ALA A 15 20.88 38.28 -40.58
CA ALA A 15 20.48 36.87 -40.57
C ALA A 15 19.18 36.68 -39.78
N SER A 16 18.13 36.16 -40.41
CA SER A 16 16.88 35.80 -39.75
C SER A 16 17.08 34.57 -38.85
N LYS A 17 16.79 34.71 -37.56
CA LYS A 17 16.89 33.63 -36.57
C LYS A 17 15.75 32.62 -36.79
N ALA A 18 16.08 31.36 -37.09
CA ALA A 18 15.09 30.30 -37.26
C ALA A 18 14.29 30.06 -35.95
N PRO A 19 12.99 29.72 -36.03
CA PRO A 19 12.21 29.40 -34.85
C PRO A 19 12.79 28.16 -34.16
N ARG A 20 13.07 28.29 -32.85
CA ARG A 20 13.50 27.16 -32.03
C ARG A 20 12.33 26.18 -31.91
N CYS A 21 12.44 25.03 -32.56
CA CYS A 21 11.57 23.91 -32.28
C CYS A 21 11.91 23.41 -30.87
N ASN A 22 11.02 23.65 -29.91
CA ASN A 22 11.12 23.05 -28.59
C ASN A 22 10.77 21.56 -28.73
N VAL A 23 11.79 20.73 -28.94
CA VAL A 23 11.66 19.28 -28.78
C VAL A 23 11.38 19.03 -27.30
N LYS A 24 10.13 18.73 -26.95
CA LYS A 24 9.84 18.15 -25.63
C LYS A 24 10.52 16.78 -25.62
N ALA A 25 11.58 16.64 -24.84
CA ALA A 25 12.16 15.33 -24.58
C ALA A 25 11.03 14.42 -24.09
N ALA A 26 10.78 13.32 -24.81
CA ALA A 26 9.90 12.27 -24.31
C ALA A 26 10.48 11.86 -22.96
N ALA A 27 9.71 12.07 -21.88
CA ALA A 27 10.09 11.66 -20.55
C ALA A 27 10.57 10.21 -20.63
N ALA A 28 11.77 9.93 -20.09
CA ALA A 28 12.32 8.58 -20.03
C ALA A 28 11.19 7.62 -19.64
N SER A 29 10.99 6.57 -20.43
CA SER A 29 9.81 5.71 -20.33
C SER A 29 9.77 5.05 -18.95
N ARG A 30 9.05 5.69 -18.01
CA ARG A 30 8.82 5.12 -16.69
C ARG A 30 8.19 3.74 -16.85
N PRO A 31 8.51 2.78 -15.97
CA PRO A 31 7.81 1.51 -15.98
C PRO A 31 6.32 1.76 -15.77
N MET A 32 5.50 1.11 -16.61
CA MET A 32 4.05 1.18 -16.56
C MET A 32 3.51 -0.16 -16.04
N TRP A 33 2.34 -0.15 -15.41
CA TRP A 33 1.69 -1.39 -14.95
C TRP A 33 1.42 -2.35 -16.11
N ARG A 34 1.09 -1.80 -17.27
CA ARG A 34 0.98 -2.49 -18.56
C ARG A 34 2.03 -1.89 -19.51
N PRO A 35 3.07 -2.65 -19.92
CA PRO A 35 4.06 -2.16 -20.86
C PRO A 35 3.40 -1.64 -22.15
N GLY A 36 3.75 -0.42 -22.56
CA GLY A 36 3.22 0.23 -23.76
C GLY A 36 1.87 0.95 -23.59
N SER A 37 1.27 0.98 -22.40
CA SER A 37 0.10 1.82 -22.14
C SER A 37 0.47 3.29 -21.93
N ALA A 38 -0.44 4.19 -22.33
CA ALA A 38 -0.32 5.60 -21.99
C ALA A 38 -0.89 5.84 -20.57
N PRO A 39 -0.18 6.59 -19.71
CA PRO A 39 -0.70 6.94 -18.40
C PRO A 39 -1.87 7.92 -18.46
N PRO A 40 -2.77 7.91 -17.47
CA PRO A 40 -3.72 9.00 -17.24
C PRO A 40 -3.02 10.35 -17.05
N ALA A 41 -3.67 11.44 -17.46
CA ALA A 41 -3.08 12.79 -17.45
C ALA A 41 -2.78 13.35 -16.05
N HIS A 42 -3.46 12.85 -15.01
CA HIS A 42 -3.25 13.25 -13.62
C HIS A 42 -2.11 12.50 -12.92
N LEU A 43 -1.55 11.46 -13.54
CA LEU A 43 -0.45 10.67 -13.00
C LEU A 43 0.85 11.02 -13.75
N ASN A 44 1.72 11.80 -13.12
CA ASN A 44 2.94 12.34 -13.75
C ASN A 44 4.25 11.68 -13.31
N GLY A 45 4.20 10.72 -12.38
CA GLY A 45 5.40 10.06 -11.84
C GLY A 45 6.02 10.74 -10.62
N GLU A 46 5.37 11.77 -10.08
CA GLU A 46 5.83 12.50 -8.89
C GLU A 46 5.70 11.67 -7.59
N LEU A 47 4.66 10.82 -7.53
CA LEU A 47 4.42 9.96 -6.37
C LEU A 47 5.28 8.69 -6.42
N PRO A 48 5.82 8.23 -5.27
CA PRO A 48 6.57 6.99 -5.23
C PRO A 48 5.66 5.80 -5.58
N GLY A 49 6.09 4.99 -6.54
CA GLY A 49 5.31 3.83 -7.00
C GLY A 49 4.19 4.16 -8.00
N ASP A 50 4.25 5.32 -8.66
CA ASP A 50 3.34 5.64 -9.77
C ASP A 50 3.71 4.88 -11.07
N PHE A 51 2.94 3.83 -11.34
CA PHE A 51 3.01 3.02 -12.57
C PHE A 51 1.87 3.34 -13.56
N GLY A 52 1.15 4.45 -13.37
CA GLY A 52 0.04 4.86 -14.23
C GLY A 52 -1.21 3.96 -14.15
N PHE A 53 -1.45 3.33 -12.99
CA PHE A 53 -2.60 2.46 -12.75
C PHE A 53 -3.72 3.23 -12.03
N ASP A 54 -4.70 3.71 -12.80
CA ASP A 54 -5.96 4.24 -12.27
C ASP A 54 -7.07 4.08 -13.33
N PRO A 55 -7.58 2.84 -13.54
CA PRO A 55 -8.60 2.59 -14.56
C PRO A 55 -9.96 3.23 -14.23
N LEU A 56 -10.22 3.53 -12.95
CA LEU A 56 -11.49 4.12 -12.49
C LEU A 56 -11.42 5.65 -12.40
N GLY A 57 -10.25 6.26 -12.56
CA GLY A 57 -10.07 7.71 -12.49
C GLY A 57 -10.28 8.30 -11.10
N LEU A 58 -10.08 7.52 -10.04
CA LEU A 58 -10.31 7.97 -8.66
C LEU A 58 -9.34 9.10 -8.26
N GLY A 59 -8.15 9.11 -8.84
CA GLY A 59 -7.10 10.10 -8.58
C GLY A 59 -7.22 11.41 -9.36
N ALA A 60 -8.30 11.62 -10.14
CA ALA A 60 -8.45 12.81 -10.98
C ALA A 60 -8.49 14.11 -10.16
N ASN A 61 -9.05 14.06 -8.95
CA ASN A 61 -9.07 15.20 -8.03
C ASN A 61 -7.78 15.22 -7.18
N PRO A 62 -6.98 16.31 -7.21
CA PRO A 62 -5.69 16.36 -6.52
C PRO A 62 -5.82 16.30 -4.99
N GLU A 63 -6.93 16.78 -4.42
CA GLU A 63 -7.21 16.67 -2.98
C GLU A 63 -7.50 15.22 -2.58
N SER A 64 -8.37 14.54 -3.34
CA SER A 64 -8.67 13.11 -3.13
C SER A 64 -7.44 12.25 -3.34
N LEU A 65 -6.58 12.58 -4.30
CA LEU A 65 -5.32 11.87 -4.55
C LEU A 65 -4.38 11.92 -3.34
N LYS A 66 -4.29 13.06 -2.65
CA LYS A 66 -3.51 13.16 -1.40
C LYS A 66 -4.05 12.23 -0.32
N TRP A 67 -5.37 12.18 -0.16
CA TRP A 67 -6.02 11.27 0.79
C TRP A 67 -5.79 9.80 0.42
N PHE A 68 -5.93 9.46 -0.86
CA PHE A 68 -5.69 8.09 -1.33
C PHE A 68 -4.23 7.67 -1.16
N ALA A 69 -3.27 8.54 -1.44
CA ALA A 69 -1.85 8.27 -1.20
C ALA A 69 -1.55 8.03 0.28
N GLU A 70 -2.15 8.80 1.18
CA GLU A 70 -2.00 8.59 2.62
C GLU A 70 -2.67 7.29 3.08
N SER A 71 -3.89 7.02 2.60
CA SER A 71 -4.61 5.79 2.93
C SER A 71 -3.86 4.56 2.43
N GLU A 72 -3.25 4.62 1.26
CA GLU A 72 -2.45 3.53 0.68
C GLU A 72 -1.26 3.20 1.59
N ARG A 73 -0.54 4.21 2.08
CA ARG A 73 0.59 4.03 3.00
C ARG A 73 0.16 3.40 4.32
N VAL A 74 -0.95 3.87 4.89
CA VAL A 74 -1.47 3.33 6.16
C VAL A 74 -1.87 1.87 5.99
N HIS A 75 -2.67 1.53 4.96
CA HIS A 75 -3.05 0.14 4.69
C HIS A 75 -1.84 -0.73 4.39
N ALA A 76 -0.88 -0.23 3.62
CA ALA A 76 0.38 -0.92 3.32
C ALA A 76 1.17 -1.23 4.59
N ARG A 77 1.36 -0.25 5.49
CA ARG A 77 2.11 -0.43 6.73
C ARG A 77 1.43 -1.43 7.67
N TRP A 78 0.12 -1.32 7.85
CA TRP A 78 -0.65 -2.29 8.64
C TRP A 78 -0.60 -3.69 8.04
N ALA A 79 -0.73 -3.81 6.72
CA ALA A 79 -0.65 -5.10 6.05
C ALA A 79 0.75 -5.73 6.16
N MET A 80 1.82 -4.95 6.05
CA MET A 80 3.19 -5.44 6.27
C MET A 80 3.38 -5.98 7.69
N LEU A 81 2.88 -5.25 8.70
CA LEU A 81 2.91 -5.70 10.10
C LEU A 81 2.06 -6.96 10.31
N ALA A 82 0.86 -7.02 9.72
CA ALA A 82 -0.03 -8.16 9.82
C ALA A 82 0.56 -9.43 9.19
N VAL A 83 1.08 -9.33 7.95
CA VAL A 83 1.71 -10.46 7.24
C VAL A 83 2.94 -10.95 7.99
N ALA A 84 3.81 -10.05 8.44
CA ALA A 84 4.97 -10.41 9.25
C ALA A 84 4.54 -11.08 10.57
N GLY A 85 3.53 -10.53 11.25
CA GLY A 85 2.99 -11.09 12.49
C GLY A 85 2.44 -12.50 12.32
N ILE A 86 1.63 -12.75 11.29
CA ILE A 86 1.04 -14.07 11.01
C ILE A 86 2.15 -15.10 10.69
N LEU A 87 3.10 -14.75 9.82
CA LEU A 87 4.18 -15.66 9.45
C LEU A 87 5.11 -15.98 10.63
N VAL A 88 5.51 -14.97 11.40
CA VAL A 88 6.34 -15.18 12.60
C VAL A 88 5.59 -15.99 13.64
N GLN A 89 4.31 -15.72 13.85
CA GLN A 89 3.49 -16.46 14.81
C GLN A 89 3.36 -17.94 14.43
N GLU A 90 3.16 -18.26 13.16
CA GLU A 90 3.11 -19.65 12.68
C GLU A 90 4.47 -20.36 12.81
N VAL A 91 5.58 -19.66 12.58
CA VAL A 91 6.94 -20.22 12.77
C VAL A 91 7.27 -20.49 14.24
N VAL A 92 6.91 -19.57 15.13
CA VAL A 92 7.25 -19.68 16.56
C VAL A 92 6.27 -20.58 17.32
N LYS A 93 4.99 -20.57 16.94
CA LYS A 93 3.90 -21.36 17.56
C LYS A 93 3.02 -22.01 16.49
N PRO A 94 3.49 -23.09 15.84
CA PRO A 94 2.78 -23.73 14.73
C PRO A 94 1.43 -24.36 15.14
N ASP A 95 1.28 -24.73 16.41
CA ASP A 95 0.04 -25.35 16.91
C ASP A 95 -1.13 -24.35 17.05
N VAL A 96 -0.82 -23.04 17.04
CA VAL A 96 -1.83 -21.99 17.18
C VAL A 96 -2.18 -21.46 15.79
N PHE A 97 -3.40 -21.73 15.35
CA PHE A 97 -3.93 -21.13 14.13
C PHE A 97 -4.16 -19.63 14.34
N TRP A 98 -3.59 -18.78 13.49
CA TRP A 98 -3.63 -17.32 13.62
C TRP A 98 -5.05 -16.74 13.67
N TYR A 99 -6.02 -17.38 13.00
CA TYR A 99 -7.43 -16.95 13.00
C TYR A 99 -8.11 -17.18 14.36
N ASP A 100 -7.69 -18.21 15.09
CA ASP A 100 -8.16 -18.54 16.44
C ASP A 100 -7.18 -18.07 17.54
N ALA A 101 -6.12 -17.37 17.17
CA ALA A 101 -5.15 -16.84 18.12
C ALA A 101 -5.80 -16.06 19.28
N PRO A 102 -6.77 -15.13 19.06
CA PRO A 102 -7.33 -14.36 20.16
C PRO A 102 -8.12 -15.20 21.17
N THR A 103 -8.62 -16.39 20.79
CA THR A 103 -9.41 -17.24 21.70
C THR A 103 -8.55 -18.17 22.54
N LYS A 104 -7.33 -18.46 22.08
CA LYS A 104 -6.39 -19.39 22.74
C LYS A 104 -5.28 -18.69 23.52
N VAL A 105 -5.21 -17.37 23.49
CA VAL A 105 -4.20 -16.61 24.21
C VAL A 105 -4.67 -16.34 25.64
N ASP A 106 -3.92 -16.87 26.61
CA ASP A 106 -4.08 -16.52 28.02
C ASP A 106 -3.58 -15.08 28.24
N LEU A 107 -4.54 -14.16 28.42
CA LEU A 107 -4.24 -12.76 28.67
C LEU A 107 -4.05 -12.53 30.18
N PRO A 108 -2.92 -11.90 30.62
CA PRO A 108 -2.74 -11.53 32.02
C PRO A 108 -3.60 -10.32 32.45
N PHE A 109 -4.30 -9.70 31.50
CA PHE A 109 -5.14 -8.51 31.70
C PHE A 109 -6.57 -8.76 31.17
N ASN A 110 -7.55 -8.02 31.70
CA ASN A 110 -8.93 -8.09 31.23
C ASN A 110 -9.05 -7.56 29.78
N ILE A 111 -9.75 -8.29 28.90
CA ILE A 111 -9.98 -7.93 27.50
C ILE A 111 -10.61 -6.54 27.34
N VAL A 112 -11.54 -6.15 28.22
CA VAL A 112 -12.19 -4.83 28.17
C VAL A 112 -11.19 -3.74 28.52
N GLY A 113 -10.28 -4.02 29.46
CA GLY A 113 -9.18 -3.10 29.80
C GLY A 113 -8.18 -2.95 28.66
N LEU A 114 -7.85 -4.06 27.97
CA LEU A 114 -6.98 -4.05 26.80
C LEU A 114 -7.62 -3.25 25.65
N LEU A 115 -8.89 -3.50 25.34
CA LEU A 115 -9.64 -2.79 24.30
C LEU A 115 -9.78 -1.30 24.64
N ALA A 116 -10.03 -0.94 25.90
CA ALA A 116 -10.09 0.46 26.31
C ALA A 116 -8.74 1.16 26.13
N PHE A 117 -7.64 0.52 26.53
CA PHE A 117 -6.30 1.04 26.30
C PHE A 117 -6.00 1.21 24.81
N GLU A 118 -6.27 0.20 24.00
CA GLU A 118 -6.10 0.25 22.55
C GLU A 118 -6.92 1.39 21.92
N PHE A 119 -8.19 1.53 22.32
CA PHE A 119 -9.05 2.60 21.83
C PHE A 119 -8.45 3.98 22.11
N PHE A 120 -8.06 4.28 23.35
CA PHE A 120 -7.51 5.60 23.68
C PHE A 120 -6.12 5.84 23.08
N ALA A 121 -5.26 4.81 23.08
CA ALA A 121 -3.93 4.91 22.50
C ALA A 121 -3.99 5.14 20.98
N MET A 122 -4.77 4.33 20.26
CA MET A 122 -4.94 4.47 18.82
C MET A 122 -5.68 5.76 18.46
N HIS A 123 -6.68 6.17 19.24
CA HIS A 123 -7.38 7.42 19.01
C HIS A 123 -6.44 8.63 19.10
N PHE A 124 -5.56 8.66 20.10
CA PHE A 124 -4.56 9.71 20.22
C PHE A 124 -3.61 9.76 19.02
N VAL A 125 -3.06 8.60 18.62
CA VAL A 125 -2.10 8.49 17.51
C VAL A 125 -2.76 8.86 16.18
N GLU A 126 -3.95 8.33 15.89
CA GLU A 126 -4.67 8.58 14.65
C GLU A 126 -5.16 10.02 14.54
N LEU A 127 -5.60 10.65 15.64
CA LEU A 127 -5.98 12.06 15.62
C LEU A 127 -4.79 12.97 15.31
N LYS A 128 -3.61 12.69 15.88
CA LYS A 128 -2.39 13.45 15.57
C LYS A 128 -2.00 13.28 14.10
N ARG A 129 -2.03 12.05 13.58
CA ARG A 129 -1.79 11.77 12.14
C ARG A 129 -2.81 12.47 11.24
N TRP A 130 -4.10 12.41 11.59
CA TRP A 130 -5.17 13.06 10.83
C TRP A 130 -5.05 14.59 10.85
N GLN A 131 -4.65 15.17 11.97
CA GLN A 131 -4.40 16.60 12.08
C GLN A 131 -3.20 17.04 11.24
N ASP A 132 -2.13 16.24 11.17
CA ASP A 132 -1.01 16.48 10.24
C ASP A 132 -1.47 16.44 8.78
N PHE A 133 -2.33 15.47 8.42
CA PHE A 133 -2.89 15.39 7.08
C PHE A 133 -3.70 16.64 6.71
N ARG A 134 -4.54 17.14 7.63
CA ARG A 134 -5.41 18.29 7.38
C ARG A 134 -4.66 19.62 7.42
N ASN A 135 -3.75 19.78 8.38
CA ASN A 135 -2.93 20.98 8.59
C ASN A 135 -1.45 20.56 8.74
N PRO A 136 -0.71 20.43 7.63
CA PRO A 136 0.68 19.95 7.64
C PRO A 136 1.58 20.80 8.53
N GLY A 137 2.38 20.14 9.38
CA GLY A 137 3.34 20.81 10.27
C GLY A 137 2.74 21.43 11.54
N SER A 138 1.44 21.21 11.80
CA SER A 138 0.77 21.74 13.01
C SER A 138 1.00 20.89 14.26
N VAL A 139 1.48 19.66 14.11
CA VAL A 139 1.58 18.67 15.20
C VAL A 139 3.00 18.19 15.48
N ASP A 140 4.01 18.86 14.94
CA ASP A 140 5.42 18.48 14.98
C ASP A 140 6.06 18.60 16.38
N THR A 141 5.47 19.41 17.27
CA THR A 141 5.96 19.60 18.64
C THR A 141 5.36 18.57 19.58
N ASP A 142 6.21 17.99 20.42
CA ASP A 142 5.77 17.11 21.50
C ASP A 142 4.95 17.93 22.54
N PRO A 143 3.71 17.51 22.87
CA PRO A 143 2.89 18.17 23.88
C PRO A 143 3.50 18.20 25.29
N LEU A 144 4.34 17.22 25.64
CA LEU A 144 4.94 17.08 26.97
C LEU A 144 6.34 17.71 27.04
N PHE A 145 7.09 17.68 25.93
CA PHE A 145 8.45 18.17 25.86
C PHE A 145 8.63 19.19 24.73
N PRO A 146 8.35 20.48 24.97
CA PRO A 146 8.36 21.52 23.92
C PRO A 146 9.69 21.67 23.16
N ASN A 147 10.79 21.20 23.73
CA ASN A 147 12.12 21.23 23.12
C ASN A 147 12.31 20.19 22.01
N ASN A 148 11.45 19.16 21.96
CA ASN A 148 11.49 18.10 20.96
C ASN A 148 10.51 18.45 19.84
N LYS A 149 11.06 18.88 18.70
CA LYS A 149 10.29 19.17 17.49
C LYS A 149 10.75 18.26 16.34
N LEU A 150 9.79 17.66 15.64
CA LEU A 150 10.04 16.94 14.40
C LEU A 150 10.56 17.92 13.32
N ALA A 151 11.51 17.45 12.52
CA ALA A 151 11.98 18.21 11.36
C ALA A 151 10.87 18.34 10.31
N ALA A 152 10.89 19.41 9.52
CA ALA A 152 9.92 19.60 8.44
C ALA A 152 9.97 18.41 7.47
N HIS A 153 8.81 17.82 7.22
CA HIS A 153 8.69 16.59 6.44
C HIS A 153 7.50 16.62 5.48
N GLU A 154 7.44 15.64 4.57
CA GLU A 154 6.27 15.42 3.74
C GLU A 154 5.16 14.72 4.54
N VAL A 155 3.90 15.05 4.24
CA VAL A 155 2.74 14.37 4.84
C VAL A 155 2.80 12.86 4.53
N GLY A 156 2.69 12.05 5.58
CA GLY A 156 2.79 10.59 5.52
C GLY A 156 4.21 10.02 5.72
N TYR A 157 5.23 10.88 5.74
CA TYR A 157 6.63 10.53 6.00
C TYR A 157 7.21 11.38 7.14
N PRO A 158 6.77 11.17 8.40
CA PRO A 158 7.12 12.04 9.54
C PRO A 158 8.61 12.05 9.94
N GLY A 159 9.45 11.19 9.35
CA GLY A 159 10.88 11.15 9.68
C GLY A 159 11.22 10.39 10.97
N PHE A 160 10.34 9.50 11.45
CA PHE A 160 10.63 8.51 12.50
C PHE A 160 11.61 7.41 12.02
N ALA A 161 12.70 7.81 11.38
CA ALA A 161 13.71 6.94 10.80
C ALA A 161 15.07 7.25 11.45
N PRO A 162 15.41 6.62 12.58
CA PRO A 162 16.72 6.82 13.23
C PRO A 162 17.87 6.32 12.36
N PHE A 163 17.59 5.43 11.41
CA PHE A 163 18.54 4.90 10.44
C PHE A 163 17.90 4.77 9.07
N VAL A 164 18.49 5.38 8.05
CA VAL A 164 18.06 5.29 6.65
C VAL A 164 19.18 4.65 5.83
N PRO A 165 19.03 3.37 5.40
CA PRO A 165 19.99 2.74 4.53
C PRO A 165 19.77 3.19 3.08
N GLY A 166 20.35 4.33 2.68
CA GLY A 166 20.38 4.81 1.30
C GLY A 166 19.50 6.04 1.02
N SER A 167 19.08 6.20 -0.24
CA SER A 167 18.29 7.35 -0.68
C SER A 167 16.81 7.22 -0.28
N MET A 168 16.22 8.32 0.22
CA MET A 168 14.83 8.32 0.70
C MET A 168 13.84 7.99 -0.41
N GLU A 169 14.06 8.47 -1.63
CA GLU A 169 13.17 8.24 -2.78
C GLU A 169 13.11 6.76 -3.18
N GLU A 170 14.26 6.07 -3.22
CA GLU A 170 14.30 4.64 -3.51
C GLU A 170 13.63 3.81 -2.40
N MET A 171 13.85 4.19 -1.14
CA MET A 171 13.26 3.50 0.01
C MET A 171 11.73 3.68 0.05
N LYS A 172 11.22 4.87 -0.28
CA LYS A 172 9.76 5.11 -0.45
C LYS A 172 9.17 4.18 -1.52
N VAL A 173 9.85 4.01 -2.66
CA VAL A 173 9.38 3.09 -3.72
C VAL A 173 9.41 1.63 -3.25
N LYS A 174 10.45 1.21 -2.52
CA LYS A 174 10.54 -0.14 -1.94
C LYS A 174 9.44 -0.40 -0.90
N GLU A 175 9.15 0.57 -0.04
CA GLU A 175 8.08 0.49 0.96
C GLU A 175 6.72 0.26 0.28
N ILE A 176 6.37 1.08 -0.73
CA ILE A 176 5.07 0.94 -1.42
C ILE A 176 4.98 -0.39 -2.17
N LYS A 177 6.06 -0.86 -2.81
CA LYS A 177 6.06 -2.16 -3.50
C LYS A 177 5.82 -3.33 -2.52
N ASN A 178 6.54 -3.36 -1.41
CA ASN A 178 6.36 -4.38 -0.37
C ASN A 178 5.00 -4.25 0.32
N GLY A 179 4.53 -3.02 0.52
CA GLY A 179 3.23 -2.70 1.08
C GLY A 179 2.07 -3.21 0.24
N ARG A 180 2.07 -2.92 -1.07
CA ARG A 180 1.08 -3.44 -2.03
C ARG A 180 1.09 -4.96 -2.08
N LEU A 181 2.26 -5.57 -2.09
CA LEU A 181 2.40 -7.03 -2.04
C LEU A 181 1.82 -7.60 -0.73
N ALA A 182 2.09 -6.96 0.41
CA ALA A 182 1.58 -7.40 1.71
C ALA A 182 0.06 -7.25 1.83
N MET A 183 -0.53 -6.19 1.26
CA MET A 183 -1.99 -6.04 1.21
C MET A 183 -2.65 -7.20 0.45
N LEU A 184 -2.10 -7.58 -0.70
CA LEU A 184 -2.56 -8.75 -1.45
C LEU A 184 -2.31 -10.06 -0.69
N ALA A 185 -1.16 -10.20 -0.04
CA ALA A 185 -0.83 -11.38 0.74
C ALA A 185 -1.78 -11.58 1.93
N PHE A 186 -2.15 -10.52 2.64
CA PHE A 186 -3.10 -10.59 3.76
C PHE A 186 -4.50 -11.04 3.29
N ILE A 187 -4.98 -10.54 2.15
CA ILE A 187 -6.22 -11.04 1.53
C ILE A 187 -6.05 -12.51 1.14
N GLY A 188 -4.91 -12.89 0.57
CA GLY A 188 -4.59 -14.29 0.27
C GLY A 188 -4.62 -15.19 1.53
N PHE A 189 -4.06 -14.72 2.64
CA PHE A 189 -4.04 -15.45 3.91
C PHE A 189 -5.44 -15.61 4.48
N THR A 190 -6.27 -14.57 4.47
CA THR A 190 -7.66 -14.65 4.95
C THR A 190 -8.49 -15.62 4.10
N MET A 191 -8.38 -15.58 2.76
CA MET A 191 -9.11 -16.51 1.89
C MET A 191 -8.59 -17.94 2.02
N ALA A 192 -7.27 -18.14 2.07
CA ALA A 192 -6.67 -19.45 2.30
C ALA A 192 -7.10 -20.04 3.65
N ALA A 193 -7.11 -19.24 4.71
CA ALA A 193 -7.60 -19.63 6.03
C ALA A 193 -9.08 -20.04 6.00
N GLN A 194 -9.94 -19.29 5.29
CA GLN A 194 -11.37 -19.59 5.23
C GLN A 194 -11.68 -20.86 4.42
N VAL A 195 -10.98 -21.09 3.30
CA VAL A 195 -11.20 -22.25 2.41
C VAL A 195 -10.51 -23.52 2.93
N THR A 196 -9.28 -23.40 3.43
CA THR A 196 -8.46 -24.56 3.83
C THR A 196 -8.49 -24.84 5.32
N GLY A 197 -8.85 -23.85 6.16
CA GLY A 197 -8.79 -23.95 7.61
C GLY A 197 -7.37 -24.00 8.18
N LYS A 198 -6.36 -23.59 7.40
CA LYS A 198 -4.94 -23.71 7.75
C LYS A 198 -4.22 -22.37 7.69
N GLY A 199 -3.10 -22.29 8.42
CA GLY A 199 -2.16 -21.16 8.33
C GLY A 199 -1.53 -21.05 6.94
N PRO A 200 -0.98 -19.87 6.58
CA PRO A 200 -0.40 -19.67 5.25
C PRO A 200 0.78 -20.60 4.94
N LEU A 201 1.64 -20.93 5.91
CA LEU A 201 2.76 -21.86 5.67
C LEU A 201 2.27 -23.30 5.56
N ALA A 202 1.29 -23.70 6.38
CA ALA A 202 0.65 -25.01 6.27
C ALA A 202 -0.09 -25.19 4.92
N ALA A 203 -0.79 -24.15 4.44
CA ALA A 203 -1.44 -24.15 3.13
C ALA A 203 -0.42 -24.20 1.98
N LEU A 204 0.72 -23.51 2.12
CA LEU A 204 1.81 -23.61 1.16
C LEU A 204 2.42 -25.01 1.12
N SER A 205 2.59 -25.65 2.28
CA SER A 205 3.08 -27.04 2.36
C SER A 205 2.12 -28.03 1.68
N GLU A 206 0.81 -27.86 1.87
CA GLU A 206 -0.22 -28.63 1.15
C GLU A 206 -0.10 -28.43 -0.38
N HIS A 207 0.12 -27.19 -0.82
CA HIS A 207 0.30 -26.91 -2.23
C HIS A 207 1.58 -27.51 -2.82
N LEU A 208 2.68 -27.52 -2.05
CA LEU A 208 3.93 -28.16 -2.47
C LEU A 208 3.81 -29.70 -2.51
N ALA A 209 2.96 -30.29 -1.68
CA ALA A 209 2.70 -31.73 -1.67
C ALA A 209 1.86 -32.20 -2.86
N ASP A 210 0.85 -31.43 -3.26
CA ASP A 210 0.06 -31.68 -4.48
C ASP A 210 -0.26 -30.36 -5.20
N PRO A 211 0.61 -29.92 -6.13
CA PRO A 211 0.45 -28.63 -6.81
C PRO A 211 -0.78 -28.54 -7.71
N MET A 212 -1.28 -29.68 -8.20
CA MET A 212 -2.38 -29.71 -9.16
C MET A 212 -3.74 -29.88 -8.46
N GLY A 213 -3.81 -30.69 -7.41
CA GLY A 213 -5.06 -30.99 -6.71
C GLY A 213 -5.48 -29.96 -5.66
N THR A 214 -4.61 -29.02 -5.27
CA THR A 214 -4.87 -28.09 -4.15
C THR A 214 -5.03 -26.63 -4.56
N THR A 215 -5.27 -26.37 -5.84
CA THR A 215 -5.54 -25.02 -6.35
C THR A 215 -6.98 -24.59 -6.05
N ILE A 216 -7.28 -23.29 -6.18
CA ILE A 216 -8.68 -22.85 -6.10
C ILE A 216 -9.52 -23.44 -7.24
N PHE A 217 -8.93 -23.64 -8.42
CA PHE A 217 -9.60 -24.20 -9.59
C PHE A 217 -9.92 -25.70 -9.47
N SER A 218 -9.21 -26.44 -8.62
CA SER A 218 -9.55 -27.83 -8.32
C SER A 218 -10.58 -27.94 -7.20
N LYS A 219 -10.69 -26.92 -6.33
CA LYS A 219 -11.63 -26.88 -5.20
C LYS A 219 -12.98 -26.24 -5.53
N ALA A 220 -13.06 -25.46 -6.60
CA ALA A 220 -14.21 -24.65 -6.95
C ALA A 220 -14.46 -24.66 -8.47
N ALA A 221 -15.73 -24.80 -8.89
CA ALA A 221 -16.11 -24.72 -10.29
C ALA A 221 -17.56 -24.24 -10.47
N VAL A 222 -17.72 -23.18 -11.27
CA VAL A 222 -19.01 -22.70 -11.77
C VAL A 222 -19.17 -23.09 -13.24
N ILE A 223 -20.11 -23.98 -13.54
CA ILE A 223 -20.51 -24.33 -14.91
C ILE A 223 -22.01 -24.12 -15.10
N PRO A 224 -22.50 -23.89 -16.32
CA PRO A 224 -23.93 -23.74 -16.56
C PRO A 224 -24.73 -24.93 -15.99
N GLY A 225 -25.58 -24.67 -15.01
CA GLY A 225 -26.42 -25.69 -14.35
C GLY A 225 -25.82 -26.36 -13.11
N GLN A 226 -24.56 -26.10 -12.74
CA GLN A 226 -23.95 -26.65 -11.52
C GLN A 226 -22.89 -25.72 -10.92
N VAL A 227 -22.95 -25.55 -9.61
CA VAL A 227 -22.00 -24.76 -8.82
C VAL A 227 -21.39 -25.68 -7.76
N VAL A 228 -20.07 -25.82 -7.75
CA VAL A 228 -19.32 -26.56 -6.74
C VAL A 228 -18.47 -25.55 -5.98
N GLN A 229 -18.92 -25.19 -4.78
CA GLN A 229 -18.25 -24.23 -3.90
C GLN A 229 -17.47 -24.94 -2.78
N PRO A 230 -16.29 -24.43 -2.41
CA PRO A 230 -15.61 -24.92 -1.22
C PRO A 230 -16.36 -24.49 0.03
N GLU A 231 -16.53 -25.44 0.96
CA GLU A 231 -17.10 -25.14 2.27
C GLU A 231 -16.15 -24.27 3.09
N CYS A 232 -16.69 -23.28 3.79
CA CYS A 232 -15.90 -22.57 4.76
C CYS A 232 -15.54 -23.46 5.95
N LYS A 233 -14.26 -23.45 6.33
CA LYS A 233 -13.74 -24.22 7.48
C LYS A 233 -13.78 -23.46 8.80
N ILE A 234 -14.12 -22.17 8.77
CA ILE A 234 -14.29 -21.33 9.97
C ILE A 234 -15.72 -21.47 10.50
N PRO A 235 -15.92 -21.71 11.81
CA PRO A 235 -17.25 -21.77 12.39
C PRO A 235 -17.92 -20.39 12.38
N LEU A 236 -19.24 -20.37 12.16
CA LEU A 236 -20.04 -19.13 12.09
C LEU A 236 -20.07 -18.35 13.42
N TYR A 237 -19.92 -19.07 14.53
CA TYR A 237 -19.84 -18.52 15.87
C TYR A 237 -18.62 -19.07 16.58
N THR A 238 -17.85 -18.19 17.18
CA THR A 238 -16.77 -18.55 18.08
C THR A 238 -17.12 -18.09 19.48
N GLU A 239 -17.05 -19.00 20.44
CA GLU A 239 -17.31 -18.68 21.85
C GLU A 239 -16.05 -18.10 22.49
N PHE A 240 -16.18 -16.94 23.11
CA PHE A 240 -15.13 -16.27 23.84
C PHE A 240 -15.68 -15.72 25.15
N GLN A 241 -15.15 -16.20 26.28
CA GLN A 241 -15.55 -15.77 27.63
C GLN A 241 -17.08 -15.75 27.86
N GLY A 242 -17.79 -16.75 27.36
CA GLY A 242 -19.25 -16.88 27.48
C GLY A 242 -20.08 -16.02 26.52
N SER A 243 -19.44 -15.25 25.64
CA SER A 243 -20.09 -14.50 24.56
C SER A 243 -19.89 -15.18 23.20
N LYS A 244 -20.94 -15.21 22.37
CA LYS A 244 -20.89 -15.73 21.00
C LYS A 244 -20.54 -14.60 20.05
N ILE A 245 -19.35 -14.65 19.47
CA ILE A 245 -18.89 -13.69 18.45
C ILE A 245 -19.27 -14.24 17.08
N PHE A 246 -19.91 -13.41 16.26
CA PHE A 246 -20.27 -13.77 14.89
C PHE A 246 -19.06 -13.61 13.97
N THR A 247 -18.61 -14.71 13.37
CA THR A 247 -17.38 -14.82 12.57
C THR A 247 -17.71 -15.38 11.17
N PRO A 248 -18.43 -14.61 10.32
CA PRO A 248 -18.84 -15.09 9.02
C PRO A 248 -17.64 -15.17 8.06
N CYS A 249 -17.71 -16.13 7.14
CA CYS A 249 -16.76 -16.22 6.04
C CYS A 249 -17.07 -15.15 4.99
N LEU A 250 -16.03 -14.57 4.38
CA LEU A 250 -16.17 -13.39 3.54
C LEU A 250 -16.94 -13.74 2.27
N PHE A 251 -18.17 -13.25 2.15
CA PHE A 251 -19.01 -13.42 0.96
C PHE A 251 -19.11 -14.87 0.47
N GLN A 252 -19.30 -15.83 1.38
CA GLN A 252 -19.39 -17.27 1.05
C GLN A 252 -20.29 -17.58 -0.15
N GLY A 253 -21.45 -16.92 -0.27
CA GLY A 253 -22.40 -17.17 -1.37
C GLY A 253 -21.92 -16.70 -2.75
N LEU A 254 -20.85 -15.91 -2.82
CA LEU A 254 -20.22 -15.40 -4.04
C LEU A 254 -18.91 -16.14 -4.38
N TRP A 255 -18.56 -17.18 -3.64
CA TRP A 255 -17.41 -18.00 -3.97
C TRP A 255 -17.67 -18.78 -5.27
N PRO A 256 -16.62 -19.04 -6.08
CA PRO A 256 -16.74 -19.86 -7.26
C PRO A 256 -17.06 -21.33 -6.94
#